data_AF-A0A3D8M9J1-F1
#
_entry.id   AF-A0A3D8M9J1-F1
#
_cell.length_a   1.000
_cell.length_b   1.000
_cell.length_c   1.000
_cell.angle_alpha   90.00
_cell.angle_beta   90.00
_cell.angle_gamma   90.00
#
_symmetry.space_group_name_H-M   'P 1'
#
loop_
_entity.id
_entity.type
_entity.pdbx_description
1 polymer ?
#
loop_
_entity_poly.entity_id
_entity_poly.type
_entity_poly.pdbx_seq_one_letter_code
_entity_poly.pdbx_strand_id
1 'polypeptide(L)'
;MLKRTLIAVTLSALFTVGVQAKPQAPHDGPKVQMLQQLRKLDLTQAQKEDVRLLMKDFRQEAKARKADKPHGGKMHPAPSPDRLVATEVDAQAMADKLAAGMEKRRPMRLRVAQLENQLYNLLTPEQQSALSEMRREHHRDIAKKDKKKDRDPLSRFELTEEQNAQMTALKEQRKELKKRAMVSEKGFRKQEKSLIKQPQLDEAQWLALVKQHEQQMVENFVAMAQLRASMMAVLTEAQRQELADDLETFGPQRKHRG
;
A
#
# COMPACT_ATOMS: atom_id res chain seq x y z
N MET A 1 38.55 -31.18 -20.98
CA MET A 1 38.02 -29.81 -21.15
C MET A 1 36.53 -29.90 -21.48
N LEU A 2 35.64 -29.77 -20.49
CA LEU A 2 34.19 -29.77 -20.72
C LEU A 2 33.71 -28.33 -20.95
N LYS A 3 33.23 -28.07 -22.17
CA LYS A 3 32.64 -26.81 -22.59
C LYS A 3 31.27 -26.65 -21.91
N ARG A 4 31.16 -25.69 -20.98
CA ARG A 4 29.88 -25.25 -20.41
C ARG A 4 29.15 -24.42 -21.47
N THR A 5 28.17 -25.01 -22.12
CA THR A 5 27.21 -24.29 -22.97
C THR A 5 26.28 -23.46 -22.08
N LEU A 6 26.48 -22.15 -22.13
CA LEU A 6 25.52 -21.13 -21.69
C LEU A 6 24.25 -21.25 -22.53
N ILE A 7 23.13 -21.61 -21.90
CA ILE A 7 21.81 -21.47 -22.51
C ILE A 7 21.37 -20.03 -22.25
N ALA A 8 21.56 -19.19 -23.26
CA ALA A 8 20.91 -17.90 -23.35
C ALA A 8 19.43 -18.13 -23.68
N VAL A 9 18.53 -17.86 -22.73
CA VAL A 9 17.10 -17.83 -22.99
C VAL A 9 16.70 -16.38 -23.24
N THR A 10 16.68 -16.02 -24.53
CA THR A 10 15.94 -14.87 -25.04
C THR A 10 14.47 -15.24 -25.12
N LEU A 11 13.59 -14.56 -24.39
CA LEU A 11 12.17 -14.55 -24.72
C LEU A 11 11.53 -13.20 -24.39
N SER A 12 11.44 -12.37 -25.43
CA SER A 12 10.55 -11.21 -25.46
C SER A 12 9.14 -11.70 -25.76
N ALA A 13 8.23 -11.58 -24.81
CA ALA A 13 6.79 -11.66 -25.03
C ALA A 13 6.11 -10.54 -24.22
N LEU A 14 5.56 -9.57 -24.95
CA LEU A 14 4.78 -8.47 -24.39
C LEU A 14 3.46 -9.02 -23.84
N PHE A 15 3.40 -9.22 -22.53
CA PHE A 15 2.12 -9.29 -21.81
C PHE A 15 2.03 -8.12 -20.85
N THR A 16 1.11 -7.20 -21.12
CA THR A 16 0.74 -6.14 -20.19
C THR A 16 0.00 -6.74 -19.00
N VAL A 17 0.72 -7.24 -17.99
CA VAL A 17 0.07 -7.74 -16.77
C VAL A 17 0.42 -6.85 -15.61
N GLY A 18 -0.46 -5.89 -15.44
CA GLY A 18 -0.32 -4.89 -14.44
C GLY A 18 -0.27 -5.44 -13.01
N VAL A 19 0.62 -4.87 -12.22
CA VAL A 19 0.95 -5.38 -10.91
C VAL A 19 0.25 -4.56 -9.84
N GLN A 20 -0.37 -5.25 -8.88
CA GLN A 20 -1.18 -4.63 -7.85
C GLN A 20 -0.85 -5.25 -6.50
N ALA A 21 -0.45 -4.39 -5.57
CA ALA A 21 -0.50 -4.66 -4.15
C ALA A 21 -1.96 -4.92 -3.72
N LYS A 22 -2.14 -5.84 -2.77
CA LYS A 22 -3.43 -6.14 -2.11
C LYS A 22 -4.14 -4.84 -1.69
N PRO A 23 -5.41 -4.63 -2.06
CA PRO A 23 -6.25 -3.68 -1.35
C PRO A 23 -6.68 -4.34 -0.03
N GLN A 24 -6.28 -3.74 1.10
CA GLN A 24 -7.08 -3.85 2.31
C GLN A 24 -8.50 -3.35 1.99
N ALA A 25 -9.50 -3.92 2.66
CA ALA A 25 -10.89 -3.45 2.62
C ALA A 25 -10.95 -1.92 2.70
N PRO A 26 -11.99 -1.25 2.18
CA PRO A 26 -12.08 0.20 2.22
C PRO A 26 -12.15 0.64 3.69
N HIS A 27 -11.00 0.86 4.30
CA HIS A 27 -10.88 1.72 5.45
C HIS A 27 -11.41 3.07 4.96
N ASP A 28 -12.39 3.62 5.68
CA ASP A 28 -12.91 4.95 5.47
C ASP A 28 -11.78 5.88 5.03
N GLY A 29 -11.86 6.38 3.79
CA GLY A 29 -10.76 7.17 3.23
C GLY A 29 -10.42 8.36 4.16
N PRO A 30 -9.20 8.90 4.10
CA PRO A 30 -8.69 9.92 5.04
C PRO A 30 -9.66 11.08 5.33
N LYS A 31 -10.47 11.44 4.33
CA LYS A 31 -11.55 12.44 4.38
C LYS A 31 -12.60 12.18 5.48
N VAL A 32 -13.03 10.92 5.64
CA VAL A 32 -14.09 10.55 6.58
C VAL A 32 -13.54 10.51 8.00
N GLN A 33 -12.30 10.03 8.16
CA GLN A 33 -11.65 9.95 9.46
C GLN A 33 -11.41 11.35 10.05
N MET A 34 -10.91 12.31 9.26
CA MET A 34 -10.67 13.66 9.78
C MET A 34 -11.96 14.36 10.18
N LEU A 35 -13.05 14.20 9.42
CA LEU A 35 -14.35 14.78 9.79
C LEU A 35 -14.93 14.17 11.06
N GLN A 36 -14.81 12.85 11.21
CA GLN A 36 -15.23 12.19 12.45
C GLN A 36 -14.45 12.72 13.65
N GLN A 37 -13.16 13.04 13.47
CA GLN A 37 -12.34 13.61 14.53
C GLN A 37 -12.73 15.07 14.84
N LEU A 38 -12.91 15.91 13.82
CA LEU A 38 -13.33 17.30 14.01
C LEU A 38 -14.69 17.44 14.70
N ARG A 39 -15.62 16.51 14.45
CA ARG A 39 -16.93 16.48 15.13
C ARG A 39 -16.87 16.17 16.62
N LYS A 40 -15.75 15.64 17.11
CA LYS A 40 -15.51 15.36 18.53
C LYS A 40 -14.81 16.52 19.25
N LEU A 41 -14.44 17.58 18.52
CA LEU A 41 -13.90 18.80 19.09
C LEU A 41 -15.03 19.80 19.36
N ASP A 42 -14.83 20.63 20.38
CA ASP A 42 -15.72 21.75 20.69
C ASP A 42 -15.48 22.90 19.71
N LEU A 43 -15.98 22.74 18.48
CA LEU A 43 -15.91 23.76 17.43
C LEU A 43 -16.93 24.87 17.66
N THR A 44 -16.50 26.12 17.46
CA THR A 44 -17.41 27.27 17.43
C THR A 44 -18.38 27.18 16.25
N GLN A 45 -19.47 27.95 16.29
CA GLN A 45 -20.44 27.97 15.19
C GLN A 45 -19.80 28.44 13.88
N ALA A 46 -18.96 29.48 13.94
CA ALA A 46 -18.20 29.96 12.78
C ALA A 46 -17.28 28.87 12.22
N GLN A 47 -16.50 28.18 13.06
CA GLN A 47 -15.64 27.06 12.63
C GLN A 47 -16.45 25.93 11.95
N LYS A 48 -17.63 25.59 12.47
CA LYS A 48 -18.49 24.56 11.87
C LYS A 48 -18.98 24.95 10.47
N GLU A 49 -19.28 26.22 10.26
CA GLU A 49 -19.68 26.76 8.96
C GLU A 49 -18.51 26.72 7.96
N ASP A 50 -17.33 27.14 8.39
CA ASP A 50 -16.11 27.08 7.57
C ASP A 50 -15.75 25.64 7.18
N VAL A 51 -15.81 24.69 8.13
CA VAL A 51 -15.60 23.27 7.84
C VAL A 51 -16.62 22.76 6.82
N ARG A 52 -17.89 23.19 6.93
CA ARG A 52 -18.94 22.78 5.98
C ARG A 52 -18.68 23.30 4.57
N LEU A 53 -18.23 24.55 4.44
CA LEU A 53 -17.87 25.17 3.15
C LEU A 53 -16.67 24.46 2.52
N LEU A 54 -15.56 24.31 3.25
CA LEU A 54 -14.37 23.60 2.77
C LEU A 54 -14.70 22.18 2.28
N MET A 55 -15.55 21.47 3.01
CA MET A 55 -15.98 20.13 2.62
C MET A 55 -16.90 20.11 1.41
N LYS A 56 -17.74 21.13 1.21
CA LYS A 56 -18.60 21.26 0.05
C LYS A 56 -17.77 21.49 -1.21
N ASP A 57 -16.84 22.42 -1.16
CA ASP A 57 -15.97 22.78 -2.30
C ASP A 57 -15.13 21.59 -2.73
N PHE A 58 -14.49 20.94 -1.75
CA PHE A 58 -13.72 19.73 -1.97
C PHE A 58 -14.55 18.57 -2.54
N ARG A 59 -15.82 18.42 -2.13
CA ARG A 59 -16.72 17.40 -2.70
C ARG A 59 -17.11 17.74 -4.13
N GLN A 60 -17.34 19.01 -4.46
CA GLN A 60 -17.68 19.44 -5.82
C GLN A 60 -16.50 19.18 -6.77
N GLU A 61 -15.29 19.59 -6.40
CA GLU A 61 -14.07 19.30 -7.17
C GLU A 61 -13.84 17.79 -7.33
N ALA A 62 -14.04 17.01 -6.26
CA ALA A 62 -13.88 15.56 -6.31
C ALA A 62 -14.94 14.88 -7.21
N LYS A 63 -16.16 15.44 -7.29
CA LYS A 63 -17.22 14.98 -8.20
C LYS A 63 -16.85 15.28 -9.66
N ALA A 64 -16.37 16.49 -9.96
CA ALA A 64 -15.91 16.85 -11.30
C ALA A 64 -14.83 15.88 -11.81
N ARG A 65 -13.86 15.51 -10.96
CA ARG A 65 -12.81 14.52 -11.28
C ARG A 65 -13.31 13.08 -11.40
N LYS A 66 -14.48 12.76 -10.85
CA LYS A 66 -15.11 11.43 -10.95
C LYS A 66 -15.99 11.31 -12.18
N ALA A 67 -16.60 12.39 -12.65
CA ALA A 67 -17.38 12.41 -13.89
C ALA A 67 -16.54 11.97 -15.10
N ASP A 68 -15.23 12.25 -15.05
CA ASP A 68 -14.23 11.88 -16.06
C ASP A 68 -13.67 10.46 -15.91
N LYS A 69 -14.24 9.64 -15.01
CA LYS A 69 -13.89 8.22 -14.84
C LYS A 69 -15.01 7.33 -15.34
N PRO A 70 -14.71 6.31 -16.18
CA PRO A 70 -15.70 5.30 -16.51
C PRO A 70 -16.24 4.68 -15.21
N HIS A 71 -17.57 4.64 -15.12
CA HIS A 71 -18.30 4.11 -13.98
C HIS A 71 -17.87 2.67 -13.72
N GLY A 72 -17.54 2.36 -12.46
CA GLY A 72 -17.24 1.00 -12.04
C GLY A 72 -15.80 0.60 -12.32
N GLY A 73 -14.86 1.11 -11.51
CA GLY A 73 -13.64 0.36 -11.23
C GLY A 73 -14.07 -0.90 -10.48
N LYS A 74 -14.44 -1.96 -11.22
CA LYS A 74 -14.68 -3.29 -10.67
C LYS A 74 -13.51 -3.58 -9.73
N MET A 75 -13.82 -4.09 -8.53
CA MET A 75 -12.81 -4.65 -7.65
C MET A 75 -11.89 -5.50 -8.52
N HIS A 76 -10.62 -5.12 -8.62
CA HIS A 76 -9.70 -5.90 -9.44
C HIS A 76 -9.64 -7.30 -8.83
N PRO A 77 -9.81 -8.35 -9.64
CA PRO A 77 -9.77 -9.72 -9.15
C PRO A 77 -8.45 -9.95 -8.40
N ALA A 78 -8.49 -10.80 -7.37
CA ALA A 78 -7.27 -11.25 -6.71
C ALA A 78 -6.28 -11.77 -7.77
N PRO A 79 -4.97 -11.61 -7.57
CA PRO A 79 -3.99 -12.22 -8.47
C PRO A 79 -4.30 -13.71 -8.60
N SER A 80 -4.30 -14.22 -9.84
CA SER A 80 -4.51 -15.64 -10.11
C SER A 80 -3.47 -16.48 -9.35
N PRO A 81 -3.81 -17.71 -8.94
CA PRO A 81 -2.87 -18.62 -8.29
C PRO A 81 -1.58 -18.87 -9.08
N ASP A 82 -1.65 -18.99 -10.41
CA ASP A 82 -0.46 -19.07 -11.27
C ASP A 82 0.51 -17.91 -11.06
N ARG A 83 -0.03 -16.70 -10.95
CA ARG A 83 0.76 -15.49 -10.69
C ARG A 83 1.37 -15.48 -9.30
N LEU A 84 0.73 -16.15 -8.35
CA LEU A 84 1.22 -16.29 -6.99
C LEU A 84 2.37 -17.29 -6.90
N VAL A 85 2.44 -18.28 -7.79
CA VAL A 85 3.52 -19.29 -7.80
C VAL A 85 4.60 -19.02 -8.85
N ALA A 86 4.46 -17.97 -9.66
CA ALA A 86 5.45 -17.57 -10.66
C ALA A 86 6.86 -17.39 -10.07
N THR A 87 7.87 -17.90 -10.78
CA THR A 87 9.29 -17.82 -10.45
C THR A 87 9.99 -16.61 -11.07
N GLU A 88 9.30 -15.88 -11.95
CA GLU A 88 9.81 -14.71 -12.64
C GLU A 88 8.82 -13.53 -12.54
N VAL A 89 9.35 -12.32 -12.63
CA VAL A 89 8.58 -11.09 -12.56
C VAL A 89 9.06 -10.08 -13.58
N ASP A 90 8.13 -9.47 -14.31
CA ASP A 90 8.40 -8.28 -15.12
C ASP A 90 8.51 -7.05 -14.20
N ALA A 91 9.74 -6.83 -13.69
CA ALA A 91 10.05 -5.76 -12.76
C ALA A 91 9.78 -4.36 -13.35
N GLN A 92 9.96 -4.18 -14.65
CA GLN A 92 9.77 -2.89 -15.31
C GLN A 92 8.28 -2.59 -15.48
N ALA A 93 7.49 -3.53 -16.00
CA ALA A 93 6.03 -3.35 -16.10
C ALA A 93 5.36 -3.19 -14.73
N MET A 94 5.92 -3.84 -13.70
CA MET A 94 5.57 -3.62 -12.28
C MET A 94 5.76 -2.17 -11.87
N ALA A 95 6.97 -1.67 -12.07
CA ALA A 95 7.34 -0.32 -11.71
C ALA A 95 6.47 0.71 -12.42
N ASP A 96 6.34 0.58 -13.74
CA ASP A 96 5.65 1.54 -14.59
C ASP A 96 4.15 1.63 -14.25
N LYS A 97 3.48 0.49 -14.06
CA LYS A 97 2.06 0.53 -13.68
C LYS A 97 1.86 1.15 -12.30
N LEU A 98 2.70 0.81 -11.33
CA LEU A 98 2.58 1.36 -10.00
C LEU A 98 2.84 2.88 -10.02
N ALA A 99 3.90 3.31 -10.70
CA ALA A 99 4.23 4.73 -10.89
C ALA A 99 3.09 5.50 -11.57
N ALA A 100 2.56 5.00 -12.69
CA ALA A 100 1.42 5.61 -13.38
C ALA A 100 0.16 5.67 -12.49
N GLY A 101 -0.07 4.64 -11.68
CA GLY A 101 -1.16 4.61 -10.71
C GLY A 101 -1.01 5.66 -9.61
N MET A 102 0.21 5.92 -9.15
CA MET A 102 0.52 6.95 -8.14
C MET A 102 0.41 8.36 -8.74
N GLU A 103 0.98 8.58 -9.93
CA GLU A 103 0.85 9.82 -10.71
C GLU A 103 -0.62 10.22 -10.85
N LYS A 104 -1.48 9.29 -11.28
CA LYS A 104 -2.92 9.53 -11.45
C LYS A 104 -3.63 9.89 -10.14
N ARG A 105 -3.10 9.47 -8.99
CA ARG A 105 -3.68 9.73 -7.66
C ARG A 105 -3.10 10.98 -7.01
N ARG A 106 -1.90 11.42 -7.41
CA ARG A 106 -1.17 12.53 -6.77
C ARG A 106 -1.96 13.84 -6.72
N PRO A 107 -2.67 14.29 -7.77
CA PRO A 107 -3.46 15.52 -7.70
C PRO A 107 -4.58 15.45 -6.65
N MET A 108 -5.15 14.26 -6.40
CA MET A 108 -6.17 14.09 -5.36
C MET A 108 -5.51 14.03 -3.98
N ARG A 109 -4.32 13.45 -3.85
CA ARG A 109 -3.56 13.45 -2.60
C ARG A 109 -3.16 14.88 -2.20
N LEU A 110 -2.68 15.69 -3.13
CA LEU A 110 -2.35 17.09 -2.88
C LEU A 110 -3.58 17.86 -2.38
N ARG A 111 -4.73 17.68 -3.04
CA ARG A 111 -5.97 18.34 -2.63
C ARG A 111 -6.47 17.89 -1.26
N VAL A 112 -6.21 16.63 -0.87
CA VAL A 112 -6.44 16.17 0.51
C VAL A 112 -5.50 16.92 1.47
N ALA A 113 -4.20 17.00 1.17
CA ALA A 113 -3.23 17.69 2.03
C ALA A 113 -3.58 19.18 2.23
N GLN A 114 -3.99 19.88 1.16
CA GLN A 114 -4.49 21.25 1.23
C GLN A 114 -5.71 21.37 2.16
N LEU A 115 -6.68 20.46 2.02
CA LEU A 115 -7.85 20.43 2.89
C LEU A 115 -7.47 20.15 4.36
N GLU A 116 -6.54 19.23 4.61
CA GLU A 116 -6.03 18.95 5.96
C GLU A 116 -5.32 20.16 6.57
N ASN A 117 -4.54 20.90 5.78
CA ASN A 117 -3.89 22.13 6.20
C ASN A 117 -4.92 23.21 6.56
N GLN A 118 -5.87 23.48 5.65
CA GLN A 118 -6.95 24.46 5.87
C GLN A 118 -7.75 24.13 7.12
N LEU A 119 -8.16 22.86 7.28
CA LEU A 119 -8.94 22.43 8.44
C LEU A 119 -8.11 22.45 9.74
N TYR A 120 -6.81 22.20 9.69
CA TYR A 120 -5.93 22.30 10.87
C TYR A 120 -5.76 23.75 11.33
N ASN A 121 -5.59 24.68 10.39
CA ASN A 121 -5.38 26.09 10.70
C ASN A 121 -6.66 26.84 11.10
N LEU A 122 -7.84 26.26 10.89
CA LEU A 122 -9.10 26.76 11.48
C LEU A 122 -9.21 26.49 12.99
N LEU A 123 -8.43 25.55 13.52
CA LEU A 123 -8.52 25.14 14.92
C LEU A 123 -7.66 26.03 15.83
N THR A 124 -8.12 26.23 17.06
CA THR A 124 -7.30 26.86 18.11
C THR A 124 -6.15 25.95 18.52
N PRO A 125 -5.07 26.48 19.13
CA PRO A 125 -3.96 25.66 19.63
C PRO A 125 -4.41 24.49 20.54
N GLU A 126 -5.41 24.72 21.39
CA GLU A 126 -5.97 23.72 22.30
C GLU A 126 -6.69 22.61 21.51
N GLN A 127 -7.52 22.99 20.53
CA GLN A 127 -8.21 22.04 19.64
C GLN A 127 -7.22 21.22 18.78
N GLN A 128 -6.13 21.84 18.31
CA GLN A 128 -5.07 21.15 17.56
C GLN A 128 -4.34 20.11 18.43
N SER A 129 -4.12 20.42 19.71
CA SER A 129 -3.55 19.49 20.68
C SER A 129 -4.47 18.30 20.91
N ALA A 130 -5.75 18.55 21.21
CA ALA A 130 -6.77 17.51 21.41
C ALA A 130 -6.90 16.60 20.17
N LEU A 131 -6.91 17.16 18.96
CA LEU A 131 -6.92 16.40 17.72
C LEU A 131 -5.70 15.49 17.58
N SER A 132 -4.52 15.97 17.99
CA SER A 132 -3.27 15.20 17.93
C SER A 132 -3.27 14.04 18.93
N GLU A 133 -3.87 14.22 20.11
CA GLU A 133 -4.03 13.18 21.12
C GLU A 133 -5.03 12.09 20.68
N MET A 134 -6.20 12.49 20.17
CA MET A 134 -7.18 11.56 19.61
C MET A 134 -6.59 10.69 18.50
N ARG A 135 -5.74 11.28 17.64
CA ARG A 135 -5.03 10.54 16.59
C ARG A 135 -4.02 9.54 17.16
N ARG A 136 -3.34 9.87 18.25
CA ARG A 136 -2.40 8.96 18.95
C ARG A 136 -3.14 7.79 19.59
N GLU A 137 -4.26 8.06 20.26
CA GLU A 137 -5.09 7.04 20.89
C GLU A 137 -5.65 6.05 19.86
N HIS A 138 -6.23 6.57 18.76
CA HIS A 138 -6.75 5.74 17.69
C HIS A 138 -5.69 4.81 17.08
N HIS A 139 -4.44 5.28 16.93
CA HIS A 139 -3.33 4.44 16.47
C HIS A 139 -2.95 3.33 17.46
N ARG A 140 -3.09 3.57 18.78
CA ARG A 140 -2.84 2.54 19.80
C ARG A 140 -3.90 1.44 19.77
N ASP A 141 -5.15 1.79 19.53
CA ASP A 141 -6.26 0.82 19.50
C ASP A 141 -6.20 -0.12 18.29
N ILE A 142 -5.77 0.40 17.13
CA ILE A 142 -5.53 -0.41 15.94
C ILE A 142 -4.38 -1.40 16.17
N ALA A 143 -3.27 -0.93 16.79
CA ALA A 143 -2.10 -1.77 17.04
C ALA A 143 -2.38 -2.98 17.95
N LYS A 144 -3.43 -2.91 18.78
CA LYS A 144 -3.85 -4.01 19.66
C LYS A 144 -4.66 -5.10 18.95
N LYS A 145 -5.23 -4.83 17.76
CA LYS A 145 -6.16 -5.75 17.06
C LYS A 145 -5.48 -6.69 16.04
N ASP A 146 -4.24 -6.44 15.63
CA ASP A 146 -3.55 -7.23 14.59
C ASP A 146 -2.68 -8.37 15.15
N LYS A 147 -3.28 -9.30 15.88
CA LYS A 147 -2.64 -10.59 16.22
C LYS A 147 -3.40 -11.76 15.60
N LYS A 148 -3.45 -11.82 14.27
CA LYS A 148 -3.57 -13.11 13.57
C LYS A 148 -2.22 -13.42 12.96
N LYS A 149 -1.61 -14.53 13.39
CA LYS A 149 -0.47 -15.11 12.67
C LYS A 149 -1.01 -15.60 11.33
N ASP A 150 -0.66 -14.91 10.25
CA ASP A 150 -0.74 -15.50 8.92
C ASP A 150 0.15 -16.76 8.96
N ARG A 151 -0.48 -17.94 8.85
CA ARG A 151 0.26 -19.19 8.70
C ARG A 151 1.03 -19.12 7.39
N ASP A 152 2.32 -19.43 7.45
CA ASP A 152 3.17 -19.52 6.27
C ASP A 152 2.67 -20.67 5.39
N PRO A 153 2.14 -20.42 4.18
CA PRO A 153 1.62 -21.48 3.33
C PRO A 153 2.68 -22.50 2.93
N LEU A 154 3.97 -22.15 3.04
CA LEU A 154 5.08 -23.03 2.74
C LEU A 154 5.42 -24.00 3.89
N SER A 155 4.86 -23.80 5.10
CA SER A 155 5.18 -24.65 6.26
C SER A 155 4.65 -26.07 6.18
N ARG A 156 3.89 -26.40 5.12
CA ARG A 156 3.32 -27.72 4.88
C ARG A 156 4.20 -28.64 4.05
N PHE A 157 5.15 -28.06 3.30
CA PHE A 157 6.02 -28.83 2.44
C PHE A 157 7.22 -29.32 3.24
N GLU A 158 7.53 -30.61 3.12
CA GLU A 158 8.82 -31.14 3.54
C GLU A 158 9.87 -30.67 2.53
N LEU A 159 10.57 -29.59 2.88
CA LEU A 159 11.66 -29.05 2.09
C LEU A 159 12.95 -29.81 2.43
N THR A 160 13.80 -30.02 1.43
CA THR A 160 15.17 -30.53 1.64
C THR A 160 15.97 -29.57 2.52
N GLU A 161 17.07 -30.03 3.12
CA GLU A 161 17.95 -29.18 3.92
C GLU A 161 18.46 -27.97 3.13
N GLU A 162 18.82 -28.17 1.87
CA GLU A 162 19.27 -27.11 0.97
C GLU A 162 18.15 -26.10 0.69
N GLN A 163 16.93 -26.56 0.36
CA GLN A 163 15.78 -25.70 0.17
C GLN A 163 15.42 -24.91 1.44
N ASN A 164 15.51 -25.54 2.61
CA ASN A 164 15.28 -24.88 3.89
C ASN A 164 16.30 -23.77 4.16
N ALA A 165 17.57 -24.00 3.86
CA ALA A 165 18.61 -22.99 4.00
C ALA A 165 18.34 -21.78 3.08
N GLN A 166 18.06 -22.02 1.79
CA GLN A 166 17.75 -20.97 0.82
C GLN A 166 16.47 -20.20 1.21
N MET A 167 15.41 -20.90 1.60
CA MET A 167 14.15 -20.31 2.03
C MET A 167 14.32 -19.44 3.28
N THR A 168 15.14 -19.87 4.24
CA THR A 168 15.44 -19.10 5.45
C THR A 168 16.15 -17.80 5.13
N ALA A 169 17.15 -17.84 4.25
CA ALA A 169 17.86 -16.64 3.80
C ALA A 169 16.91 -15.64 3.11
N LEU A 170 16.04 -16.11 2.22
CA LEU A 170 15.05 -15.27 1.53
C LEU A 170 14.00 -14.67 2.50
N LYS A 171 13.57 -15.44 3.51
CA LYS A 171 12.65 -14.96 4.55
C LYS A 171 13.28 -13.84 5.39
N GLU A 172 14.55 -13.95 5.75
CA GLU A 172 15.26 -12.88 6.48
C GLU A 172 15.43 -11.63 5.60
N GLN A 173 15.78 -11.78 4.31
CA GLN A 173 15.83 -10.63 3.38
C GLN A 173 14.48 -9.91 3.28
N ARG A 174 13.39 -10.67 3.15
CA ARG A 174 12.02 -10.13 3.11
C ARG A 174 11.66 -9.40 4.40
N LYS A 175 12.03 -9.94 5.55
CA LYS A 175 11.79 -9.34 6.86
C LYS A 175 12.55 -8.02 7.01
N GLU A 176 13.82 -7.96 6.60
CA GLU A 176 14.60 -6.73 6.63
C GLU A 176 14.07 -5.68 5.63
N LEU A 177 13.67 -6.09 4.42
CA LEU A 177 12.98 -5.20 3.48
C LEU A 177 11.71 -4.61 4.11
N LYS A 178 10.87 -5.44 4.75
CA LYS A 178 9.64 -4.99 5.40
C LYS A 178 9.91 -4.04 6.57
N LYS A 179 10.95 -4.29 7.38
CA LYS A 179 11.37 -3.39 8.46
C LYS A 179 11.81 -2.03 7.90
N ARG A 180 12.69 -2.02 6.89
CA ARG A 180 13.16 -0.78 6.24
C ARG A 180 12.00 0.00 5.63
N ALA A 181 11.11 -0.67 4.90
CA ALA A 181 9.92 -0.04 4.33
C ALA A 181 9.00 0.56 5.41
N MET A 182 8.81 -0.13 6.55
CA MET A 182 8.04 0.42 7.67
C MET A 182 8.69 1.68 8.26
N VAL A 183 10.02 1.70 8.42
CA VAL A 183 10.75 2.86 8.95
C VAL A 183 10.62 4.05 7.98
N SER A 184 10.83 3.82 6.68
CA SER A 184 10.64 4.84 5.64
C SER A 184 9.22 5.40 5.66
N GLU A 185 8.19 4.54 5.69
CA GLU A 185 6.79 4.96 5.74
C GLU A 185 6.48 5.82 6.97
N LYS A 186 6.99 5.43 8.15
CA LYS A 186 6.83 6.23 9.37
C LYS A 186 7.52 7.60 9.25
N GLY A 187 8.70 7.64 8.66
CA GLY A 187 9.45 8.86 8.38
C GLY A 187 8.68 9.80 7.45
N PHE A 188 8.23 9.28 6.31
CA PHE A 188 7.40 10.00 5.34
C PHE A 188 6.15 10.58 6.00
N ARG A 189 5.35 9.76 6.71
CA ARG A 189 4.13 10.23 7.39
C ARG A 189 4.41 11.32 8.42
N LYS A 190 5.55 11.26 9.11
CA LYS A 190 5.94 12.28 10.09
C LYS A 190 6.24 13.60 9.38
N GLN A 191 7.00 13.56 8.28
CA GLN A 191 7.35 14.74 7.49
C GLN A 191 6.11 15.33 6.81
N GLU A 192 5.27 14.52 6.18
CA GLU A 192 4.03 14.94 5.54
C GLU A 192 3.10 15.65 6.53
N LYS A 193 2.92 15.08 7.74
CA LYS A 193 2.16 15.72 8.83
C LYS A 193 2.78 17.03 9.27
N SER A 194 4.11 17.14 9.28
CA SER A 194 4.80 18.37 9.66
C SER A 194 4.49 19.49 8.66
N LEU A 195 4.51 19.20 7.36
CA LEU A 195 4.15 20.15 6.30
C LEU A 195 2.70 20.58 6.40
N ILE A 196 1.78 19.63 6.58
CA ILE A 196 0.34 19.91 6.69
C ILE A 196 0.01 20.82 7.88
N LYS A 197 0.82 20.81 8.94
CA LYS A 197 0.61 21.64 10.14
C LYS A 197 1.23 23.04 10.05
N GLN A 198 1.91 23.38 8.95
CA GLN A 198 2.42 24.73 8.75
C GLN A 198 1.26 25.73 8.56
N PRO A 199 1.48 27.03 8.83
CA PRO A 199 0.44 28.06 8.61
C PRO A 199 -0.09 28.08 7.17
N GLN A 200 0.75 27.71 6.21
CA GLN A 200 0.40 27.51 4.81
C GLN A 200 1.14 26.27 4.31
N LEU A 201 0.48 25.46 3.47
CA LEU A 201 1.11 24.29 2.88
C LEU A 201 2.12 24.71 1.81
N ASP A 202 3.40 24.39 2.01
CA ASP A 202 4.38 24.43 0.92
C ASP A 202 4.11 23.25 -0.05
N GLU A 203 3.39 23.55 -1.12
CA GLU A 203 3.01 22.54 -2.12
C GLU A 203 4.22 21.96 -2.85
N ALA A 204 5.25 22.76 -3.11
CA ALA A 204 6.45 22.30 -3.81
C ALA A 204 7.24 21.31 -2.94
N GLN A 205 7.41 21.64 -1.66
CA GLN A 205 8.06 20.76 -0.69
C GLN A 205 7.24 19.48 -0.47
N TRP A 206 5.91 19.59 -0.38
CA TRP A 206 5.04 18.43 -0.25
C TRP A 206 5.10 17.52 -1.48
N LEU A 207 5.09 18.08 -2.69
CA LEU A 207 5.20 17.32 -3.93
C LEU A 207 6.55 16.61 -4.06
N ALA A 208 7.64 17.29 -3.69
CA ALA A 208 8.98 16.69 -3.66
C ALA A 208 9.04 15.50 -2.68
N LEU A 209 8.52 15.67 -1.46
CA LEU A 209 8.44 14.61 -0.45
C LEU A 209 7.62 13.41 -0.95
N VAL A 210 6.47 13.67 -1.55
CA VAL A 210 5.61 12.61 -2.08
C VAL A 210 6.27 11.88 -3.24
N LYS A 211 6.95 12.58 -4.16
CA LYS A 211 7.66 11.95 -5.27
C LYS A 211 8.77 11.03 -4.78
N GLN A 212 9.55 11.46 -3.79
CA GLN A 212 10.59 10.63 -3.17
C GLN A 212 9.99 9.36 -2.53
N HIS A 213 8.87 9.52 -1.80
CA HIS A 213 8.18 8.39 -1.18
C HIS A 213 7.59 7.43 -2.21
N GLU A 214 6.98 7.95 -3.27
CA GLU A 214 6.44 7.17 -4.38
C GLU A 214 7.55 6.34 -5.05
N GLN A 215 8.73 6.91 -5.26
CA GLN A 215 9.88 6.16 -5.78
C GLN A 215 10.28 4.99 -4.85
N GLN A 216 10.42 5.25 -3.54
CA GLN A 216 10.74 4.19 -2.57
C GLN A 216 9.66 3.11 -2.52
N MET A 217 8.39 3.50 -2.69
CA MET A 217 7.27 2.55 -2.77
C MET A 217 7.39 1.66 -4.01
N VAL A 218 7.79 2.20 -5.17
CA VAL A 218 8.04 1.39 -6.38
C VAL A 218 9.18 0.40 -6.13
N GLU A 219 10.32 0.88 -5.66
CA GLU A 219 11.51 0.05 -5.41
C GLU A 219 11.21 -1.09 -4.43
N ASN A 220 10.57 -0.78 -3.29
CA ASN A 220 10.18 -1.77 -2.30
C ASN A 220 9.17 -2.79 -2.86
N PHE A 221 8.24 -2.32 -3.70
CA PHE A 221 7.23 -3.16 -4.31
C PHE A 221 7.85 -4.18 -5.29
N VAL A 222 8.74 -3.73 -6.16
CA VAL A 222 9.48 -4.58 -7.09
C VAL A 222 10.36 -5.58 -6.34
N ALA A 223 11.12 -5.12 -5.33
CA ALA A 223 11.96 -5.99 -4.53
C ALA A 223 11.15 -7.07 -3.79
N MET A 224 9.97 -6.73 -3.26
CA MET A 224 9.07 -7.72 -2.65
C MET A 224 8.55 -8.75 -3.65
N ALA A 225 8.27 -8.34 -4.89
CA ALA A 225 7.82 -9.23 -5.95
C ALA A 225 8.95 -10.17 -6.40
N GLN A 226 10.17 -9.66 -6.57
CA GLN A 226 11.35 -10.46 -6.89
C GLN A 226 11.65 -11.47 -5.79
N LEU A 227 11.65 -11.06 -4.51
CA LEU A 227 11.81 -11.99 -3.38
C LEU A 227 10.74 -13.07 -3.36
N ARG A 228 9.49 -12.73 -3.73
CA ARG A 228 8.42 -13.73 -3.89
C ARG A 228 8.78 -14.76 -4.96
N ALA A 229 9.14 -14.29 -6.15
CA ALA A 229 9.56 -15.15 -7.25
C ALA A 229 10.74 -16.06 -6.86
N SER A 230 11.77 -15.50 -6.21
CA SER A 230 12.91 -16.29 -5.69
C SER A 230 12.48 -17.35 -4.69
N MET A 231 11.53 -17.05 -3.79
CA MET A 231 10.99 -18.06 -2.87
C MET A 231 10.25 -19.18 -3.60
N MET A 232 9.52 -18.88 -4.69
CA MET A 232 8.85 -19.91 -5.49
C MET A 232 9.84 -20.74 -6.32
N ALA A 233 10.97 -20.15 -6.73
CA ALA A 233 12.02 -20.84 -7.48
C ALA A 233 12.77 -21.90 -6.64
N VAL A 234 12.74 -21.78 -5.30
CA VAL A 234 13.26 -22.82 -4.38
C VAL A 234 12.42 -24.10 -4.42
N LEU A 235 11.12 -23.98 -4.71
CA LEU A 235 10.21 -25.12 -4.76
C LEU A 235 10.41 -25.92 -6.06
N THR A 236 10.05 -27.20 -6.02
CA THR A 236 9.92 -27.99 -7.25
C THR A 236 8.67 -27.59 -8.04
N GLU A 237 8.59 -27.96 -9.31
CA GLU A 237 7.40 -27.71 -10.14
C GLU A 237 6.15 -28.38 -9.53
N ALA A 238 6.27 -29.62 -9.06
CA ALA A 238 5.18 -30.32 -8.39
C ALA A 238 4.70 -29.58 -7.12
N GLN A 239 5.63 -29.08 -6.29
CA GLN A 239 5.30 -28.30 -5.10
C GLN A 239 4.63 -26.96 -5.45
N ARG A 240 5.04 -26.32 -6.56
CA ARG A 240 4.38 -25.09 -7.05
C ARG A 240 2.97 -25.35 -7.54
N GLN A 241 2.74 -26.43 -8.28
CA GLN A 241 1.42 -26.79 -8.77
C GLN A 241 0.46 -27.07 -7.61
N GLU A 242 0.90 -27.86 -6.62
CA GLU A 242 0.11 -28.11 -5.40
C GLU A 242 -0.22 -26.80 -4.66
N LEU A 243 0.71 -25.84 -4.63
CA LEU A 243 0.46 -24.52 -4.05
C LEU A 243 -0.54 -23.69 -4.86
N ALA A 244 -0.52 -23.76 -6.18
CA ALA A 244 -1.49 -23.10 -7.05
C ALA A 244 -2.90 -23.67 -6.84
N ASP A 245 -3.04 -24.99 -6.89
CA ASP A 245 -4.31 -25.71 -6.71
C ASP A 245 -4.95 -25.40 -5.35
N ASP A 246 -4.15 -25.27 -4.29
CA ASP A 246 -4.64 -24.89 -2.97
C ASP A 246 -5.02 -23.42 -2.86
N LEU A 247 -4.33 -22.53 -3.57
CA LEU A 247 -4.71 -21.12 -3.64
C LEU A 247 -5.99 -20.93 -4.46
N GLU A 248 -6.29 -21.80 -5.41
CA GLU A 248 -7.58 -21.89 -6.10
C GLU A 248 -8.67 -22.43 -5.16
N THR A 249 -8.40 -23.54 -4.49
CA THR A 249 -9.37 -24.26 -3.63
C THR A 249 -9.68 -23.53 -2.33
N PHE A 250 -8.69 -22.86 -1.72
CA PHE A 250 -8.81 -22.13 -0.46
C PHE A 250 -8.60 -20.60 -0.60
N GLY A 251 -8.63 -20.08 -1.84
CA GLY A 251 -8.79 -18.65 -2.14
C GLY A 251 -10.00 -18.07 -1.41
N PRO A 252 -10.13 -16.73 -1.27
CA PRO A 252 -10.64 -15.98 -0.10
C PRO A 252 -12.07 -16.32 0.40
N GLN A 253 -12.32 -17.57 0.78
CA GLN A 253 -13.51 -18.13 1.41
C GLN A 253 -13.24 -18.54 2.87
N ARG A 254 -12.09 -18.15 3.46
CA ARG A 254 -11.86 -18.30 4.91
C ARG A 254 -12.64 -17.28 5.75
N LYS A 255 -13.94 -17.12 5.47
CA LYS A 255 -14.92 -16.42 6.32
C LYS A 255 -16.14 -17.26 6.71
N HIS A 256 -16.29 -18.50 6.24
CA HIS A 256 -17.37 -19.37 6.68
C HIS A 256 -16.86 -20.77 6.99
N ARG A 257 -16.34 -20.97 8.21
CA ARG A 257 -16.39 -22.25 8.92
C ARG A 257 -15.90 -22.06 10.35
N GLY A 258 -16.80 -22.29 11.31
CA GLY A 258 -16.56 -22.35 12.75
C GLY A 258 -16.63 -21.00 13.44
#